data_AF-A0A085WGQ3-F1
#
_entry.id   AF-A0A085WGQ3-F1
#
_cell.length_a   1.000
_cell.length_b   1.000
_cell.length_c   1.000
_cell.angle_alpha   90.00
_cell.angle_beta   90.00
_cell.angle_gamma   90.00
#
_symmetry.space_group_name_H-M   'P 1'
#
loop_
_entity.id
_entity.type
_entity.pdbx_description
1 polymer ?
#
loop_
_entity_poly.entity_id
_entity_poly.type
_entity_poly.pdbx_seq_one_letter_code
_entity_poly.pdbx_strand_id
1 'polypeptide(L)'
;MSQKALQQLSALLLERAGLKITPDGFHSLRLALSTRMPAVGLTDPELYVQRLREVGGEQELRALLPLVTVGHTEFFRDPKQFRALERFILPQLLAKARREVRKVYIWSAGCATGEEPYSMAMVMAELGALPGEVDIWATDLNLAAVEAAKVGRFSVRRAGNMSAERLERFFRPMEEGLEIQPNIKEYIRFDGLNLAAPSFTDMVAPGSLDLILCRNVIIYFDLPTIRGLMDRFLQALRPGGLLFLGYSESLFKVYDRFEMIEVDGAFVYRRPLMEQKGSRMTLQPLSLTPAPVPTAGTTAAPLTTPAPIPSTGLPSKPRGMETPAPIAFSKTPSAGTDTLSPVKPAAVTHDPLTTIRERLAANAKLNPHPEMRNTPEPVRPARLTLEMPAVGSPEPRVLRATEVPGGAKRLPPAERLNQAVRKMMQSDFTTAIKDVEKLLVDEPGHLDGLLTLGNLYSLTGHIVEAREAFAQALAREPLCVEARVFGGVAALQAGQLAEARSEFSKALFLEPTLAIGHYLLAQVQERTQDRDGARRSYRNAIAQLRFPQRPLAGHYPDMPDSPEAIARVARYALTALEDEGH
;
A
#
# COMPACT_ATOMS: atom_id res chain seq x y z
N MET A 1 -20.24 -18.41 -23.33
CA MET A 1 -20.51 -17.57 -22.15
C MET A 1 -20.97 -16.19 -22.62
N SER A 2 -22.19 -15.79 -22.28
CA SER A 2 -22.82 -14.54 -22.74
C SER A 2 -22.12 -13.29 -22.18
N GLN A 3 -21.83 -12.31 -23.04
CA GLN A 3 -21.25 -11.03 -22.64
C GLN A 3 -22.19 -10.23 -21.74
N LYS A 4 -23.50 -10.36 -21.96
CA LYS A 4 -24.55 -9.71 -21.16
C LYS A 4 -24.55 -10.22 -19.72
N ALA A 5 -24.48 -11.53 -19.52
CA ALA A 5 -24.41 -12.13 -18.19
C ALA A 5 -23.19 -11.65 -17.38
N LEU A 6 -22.03 -11.52 -18.03
CA LEU A 6 -20.80 -11.04 -17.39
C LEU A 6 -20.90 -9.56 -16.97
N GLN A 7 -21.51 -8.73 -17.80
CA GLN A 7 -21.78 -7.32 -17.45
C GLN A 7 -22.77 -7.22 -16.28
N GLN A 8 -23.84 -8.01 -16.29
CA GLN A 8 -24.82 -8.04 -15.20
C GLN A 8 -24.21 -8.56 -13.88
N LEU A 9 -23.33 -9.56 -13.95
CA LEU A 9 -22.61 -10.07 -12.79
C LEU A 9 -21.63 -9.03 -12.24
N SER A 10 -20.86 -8.36 -13.11
CA SER A 10 -19.95 -7.28 -12.71
C SER A 10 -20.72 -6.16 -12.00
N ALA A 11 -21.87 -5.75 -12.54
CA ALA A 11 -22.73 -4.75 -11.90
C ALA A 11 -23.24 -5.20 -10.53
N LEU A 12 -23.65 -6.48 -10.38
CA LEU A 12 -24.12 -7.03 -9.12
C LEU A 12 -22.99 -7.13 -8.07
N LEU A 13 -21.77 -7.47 -8.49
CA LEU A 13 -20.60 -7.49 -7.60
C LEU A 13 -20.19 -6.08 -7.14
N LEU A 14 -20.31 -5.07 -8.02
CA LEU A 14 -20.13 -3.68 -7.62
C LEU A 14 -21.21 -3.25 -6.61
N GLU A 15 -22.47 -3.54 -6.88
CA GLU A 15 -23.60 -3.18 -6.02
C GLU A 15 -23.53 -3.84 -4.64
N ARG A 16 -23.31 -5.17 -4.60
CA ARG A 16 -23.39 -5.94 -3.35
C ARG A 16 -22.08 -6.07 -2.60
N ALA A 17 -20.94 -5.96 -3.27
CA ALA A 17 -19.62 -6.19 -2.68
C ALA A 17 -18.63 -5.03 -2.91
N GLY A 18 -19.03 -3.97 -3.64
CA GLY A 18 -18.16 -2.85 -4.00
C GLY A 18 -17.10 -3.19 -5.06
N LEU A 19 -17.06 -4.43 -5.56
CA LEU A 19 -15.98 -4.91 -6.43
C LEU A 19 -16.18 -4.40 -7.85
N LYS A 20 -15.33 -3.44 -8.26
CA LYS A 20 -15.28 -2.92 -9.61
C LYS A 20 -14.48 -3.86 -10.52
N ILE A 21 -15.17 -4.51 -11.45
CA ILE A 21 -14.55 -5.41 -12.43
C ILE A 21 -14.58 -4.77 -13.82
N THR A 22 -13.41 -4.48 -14.37
CA THR A 22 -13.22 -3.99 -15.74
C THR A 22 -13.38 -5.13 -16.76
N PRO A 23 -13.60 -4.81 -18.06
CA PRO A 23 -13.73 -5.84 -19.10
C PRO A 23 -12.57 -6.83 -19.15
N ASP A 24 -11.34 -6.40 -18.85
CA ASP A 24 -10.16 -7.27 -18.78
C ASP A 24 -10.27 -8.35 -17.69
N GLY A 25 -11.01 -8.06 -16.61
CA GLY A 25 -11.30 -8.99 -15.52
C GLY A 25 -12.41 -10.01 -15.83
N PHE A 26 -13.07 -9.93 -16.99
CA PHE A 26 -14.18 -10.84 -17.34
C PHE A 26 -13.72 -12.29 -17.54
N HIS A 27 -12.44 -12.53 -17.80
CA HIS A 27 -11.90 -13.88 -17.85
C HIS A 27 -12.06 -14.59 -16.49
N SER A 28 -11.71 -13.94 -15.38
CA SER A 28 -11.87 -14.49 -14.03
C SER A 28 -13.33 -14.77 -13.69
N LEU A 29 -14.25 -13.89 -14.12
CA LEU A 29 -15.69 -14.12 -13.95
C LEU A 29 -16.18 -15.35 -14.73
N ARG A 30 -15.68 -15.58 -15.95
CA ARG A 30 -16.02 -16.78 -16.72
C ARG A 30 -15.57 -18.05 -16.01
N LEU A 31 -14.36 -18.05 -15.45
CA LEU A 31 -13.85 -19.17 -14.67
C LEU A 31 -14.71 -19.41 -13.41
N ALA A 32 -15.00 -18.35 -12.66
CA ALA A 32 -15.85 -18.44 -11.47
C ALA A 32 -17.25 -19.01 -11.78
N LEU A 33 -17.89 -18.54 -12.86
CA LEU A 33 -19.16 -19.08 -13.34
C LEU A 33 -19.05 -20.56 -13.74
N SER A 34 -18.00 -20.94 -14.47
CA SER A 34 -17.80 -22.33 -14.89
C SER A 34 -17.67 -23.30 -13.69
N THR A 35 -17.16 -22.82 -12.56
CA THR A 35 -17.06 -23.57 -11.31
C THR A 35 -18.37 -23.57 -10.52
N ARG A 36 -19.07 -22.43 -10.44
CA ARG A 36 -20.26 -22.29 -9.57
C ARG A 36 -21.55 -22.81 -10.19
N MET A 37 -21.79 -22.59 -11.47
CA MET A 37 -23.06 -22.98 -12.11
C MET A 37 -23.36 -24.49 -11.96
N PRO A 38 -22.41 -25.42 -12.17
CA PRO A 38 -22.66 -26.85 -11.95
C PRO A 38 -23.00 -27.18 -10.49
N ALA A 39 -22.39 -26.47 -9.53
CA ALA A 39 -22.63 -26.69 -8.10
C ALA A 39 -24.06 -26.34 -7.66
N VAL A 40 -24.75 -25.49 -8.43
CA VAL A 40 -26.17 -25.13 -8.22
C VAL A 40 -27.12 -25.70 -9.27
N GLY A 41 -26.63 -26.64 -10.10
CA GLY A 41 -27.45 -27.31 -11.13
C GLY A 41 -27.86 -26.42 -12.30
N LEU A 42 -27.11 -25.34 -12.57
CA LEU A 42 -27.37 -24.41 -13.67
C LEU A 42 -26.35 -24.58 -14.80
N THR A 43 -26.77 -24.31 -16.02
CA THR A 43 -25.91 -24.29 -17.22
C THR A 43 -25.96 -22.95 -17.96
N ASP A 44 -26.96 -22.12 -17.67
CA ASP A 44 -27.15 -20.79 -18.25
C ASP A 44 -26.59 -19.69 -17.32
N PRO A 45 -25.59 -18.91 -17.78
CA PRO A 45 -25.05 -17.77 -17.04
C PRO A 45 -26.08 -16.70 -16.66
N GLU A 46 -27.10 -16.45 -17.49
CA GLU A 46 -28.14 -15.46 -17.18
C GLU A 46 -29.02 -15.93 -16.02
N LEU A 47 -29.41 -17.21 -16.01
CA LEU A 47 -30.15 -17.81 -14.89
C LEU A 47 -29.31 -17.81 -13.61
N TYR A 48 -28.00 -17.99 -13.71
CA TYR A 48 -27.12 -17.89 -12.55
C TYR A 48 -27.10 -16.46 -11.96
N VAL A 49 -27.03 -15.43 -12.80
CA VAL A 49 -27.12 -14.03 -12.33
C VAL A 49 -28.49 -13.74 -11.71
N GLN A 50 -29.56 -14.30 -12.27
CA GLN A 50 -30.90 -14.20 -11.68
C GLN A 50 -30.94 -14.87 -10.30
N ARG A 51 -30.36 -16.06 -10.15
CA ARG A 51 -30.28 -16.79 -8.87
C ARG A 51 -29.63 -15.96 -7.75
N LEU A 52 -28.60 -15.17 -8.08
CA LEU A 52 -27.95 -14.25 -7.13
C LEU A 52 -28.86 -13.11 -6.65
N ARG A 53 -29.94 -12.80 -7.37
CA ARG A 53 -30.93 -11.77 -7.01
C ARG A 53 -32.12 -12.31 -6.20
N GLU A 54 -32.32 -13.63 -6.24
CA GLU A 54 -33.45 -14.29 -5.58
C GLU A 54 -33.19 -14.58 -4.08
N VAL A 55 -34.23 -15.10 -3.41
CA VAL A 55 -34.12 -15.60 -2.03
C VAL A 55 -33.09 -16.74 -1.97
N GLY A 56 -32.08 -16.58 -1.11
CA GLY A 56 -30.91 -17.46 -1.03
C GLY A 56 -29.71 -17.01 -1.87
N GLY A 57 -29.84 -15.96 -2.70
CA GLY A 57 -28.76 -15.43 -3.53
C GLY A 57 -27.54 -14.93 -2.74
N GLU A 58 -27.74 -14.50 -1.49
CA GLU A 58 -26.65 -14.13 -0.55
C GLU A 58 -25.73 -15.31 -0.21
N GLN A 59 -26.29 -16.51 -0.02
CA GLN A 59 -25.49 -17.70 0.25
C GLN A 59 -24.65 -18.09 -0.97
N GLU A 60 -25.23 -17.99 -2.16
CA GLU A 60 -24.51 -18.25 -3.40
C GLU A 60 -23.46 -17.17 -3.71
N LEU A 61 -23.75 -15.91 -3.40
CA LEU A 61 -22.78 -14.82 -3.50
C LEU A 61 -21.56 -15.11 -2.60
N ARG A 62 -21.77 -15.55 -1.36
CA ARG A 62 -20.68 -15.96 -0.45
C ARG A 62 -19.84 -17.10 -1.01
N ALA A 63 -20.45 -18.04 -1.73
CA ALA A 63 -19.73 -19.14 -2.38
C ALA A 63 -18.99 -18.70 -3.66
N LEU A 64 -19.47 -17.66 -4.34
CA LEU A 64 -18.82 -17.05 -5.51
C LEU A 64 -17.62 -16.20 -5.13
N LEU A 65 -17.71 -15.43 -4.04
CA LEU A 65 -16.70 -14.45 -3.62
C LEU A 65 -15.25 -15.00 -3.61
N PRO A 66 -14.95 -16.19 -3.06
CA PRO A 66 -13.60 -16.76 -3.07
C PRO A 66 -12.97 -16.90 -4.45
N LEU A 67 -13.78 -17.04 -5.50
CA LEU A 67 -13.33 -17.24 -6.88
C LEU A 67 -13.10 -15.92 -7.63
N VAL A 68 -13.65 -14.81 -7.12
CA VAL A 68 -13.58 -13.49 -7.77
C VAL A 68 -12.74 -12.49 -6.98
N THR A 69 -12.45 -12.76 -5.71
CA THR A 69 -11.51 -11.97 -4.88
C THR A 69 -10.07 -12.45 -5.07
N VAL A 70 -9.12 -11.51 -5.10
CA VAL A 70 -7.69 -11.83 -5.10
C VAL A 70 -7.17 -11.82 -3.67
N GLY A 71 -6.97 -13.01 -3.08
CA GLY A 71 -6.49 -13.17 -1.70
C GLY A 71 -4.96 -13.23 -1.57
N HIS A 72 -4.20 -12.49 -2.38
CA HIS A 72 -2.74 -12.50 -2.30
C HIS A 72 -2.27 -11.69 -1.09
N THR A 73 -1.65 -12.35 -0.13
CA THR A 73 -1.07 -11.77 1.08
C THR A 73 0.13 -12.58 1.53
N GLU A 74 0.99 -11.96 2.33
CA GLU A 74 2.20 -12.56 2.88
C GLU A 74 2.55 -11.89 4.22
N PHE A 75 3.30 -12.60 5.06
CA PHE A 75 3.78 -12.05 6.32
C PHE A 75 4.75 -10.89 6.06
N PHE A 76 4.61 -9.81 6.84
CA PHE A 76 5.46 -8.62 6.76
C PHE A 76 5.51 -7.99 5.35
N ARG A 77 4.41 -8.08 4.60
CA ARG A 77 4.26 -7.49 3.25
C ARG A 77 4.69 -6.03 3.22
N ASP A 78 5.36 -5.62 2.14
CA ASP A 78 5.99 -4.31 1.96
C ASP A 78 6.97 -3.95 3.11
N PRO A 79 8.21 -4.46 3.10
CA PRO A 79 9.14 -4.36 4.23
C PRO A 79 9.39 -2.93 4.75
N LYS A 80 9.34 -1.92 3.87
CA LYS A 80 9.48 -0.50 4.27
C LYS A 80 8.29 -0.01 5.10
N GLN A 81 7.08 -0.32 4.65
CA GLN A 81 5.85 0.02 5.36
C GLN A 81 5.79 -0.70 6.71
N PHE A 82 6.15 -1.98 6.72
CA PHE A 82 6.13 -2.76 7.94
C PHE A 82 7.22 -2.33 8.93
N ARG A 83 8.40 -1.92 8.45
CA ARG A 83 9.44 -1.31 9.30
C ARG A 83 8.92 -0.05 10.02
N ALA A 84 8.18 0.81 9.33
CA ALA A 84 7.58 2.00 9.95
C ALA A 84 6.57 1.62 11.05
N LEU A 85 5.75 0.59 10.81
CA LEU A 85 4.85 0.03 11.82
C LEU A 85 5.61 -0.50 13.04
N GLU A 86 6.62 -1.34 12.80
CA GLU A 86 7.39 -2.05 13.82
C GLU A 86 8.25 -1.12 14.69
N ARG A 87 8.98 -0.17 14.07
CA ARG A 87 9.99 0.62 14.78
C ARG A 87 9.45 1.93 15.37
N PHE A 88 8.35 2.44 14.84
CA PHE A 88 7.86 3.78 15.20
C PHE A 88 6.40 3.77 15.66
N ILE A 89 5.49 3.20 14.88
CA ILE A 89 4.05 3.36 15.14
C ILE A 89 3.59 2.48 16.31
N LEU A 90 3.80 1.17 16.25
CA LEU A 90 3.30 0.23 17.27
C LEU A 90 3.91 0.46 18.66
N PRO A 91 5.22 0.72 18.81
CA PRO A 91 5.81 1.04 20.12
C PRO A 91 5.17 2.27 20.76
N GLN A 92 4.90 3.31 19.97
CA GLN A 92 4.29 4.54 20.48
C GLN A 92 2.82 4.37 20.83
N LEU A 93 2.07 3.62 20.03
CA LEU A 93 0.67 3.28 20.34
C LEU A 93 0.59 2.49 21.66
N LEU A 94 1.44 1.49 21.84
CA LEU A 94 1.50 0.70 23.08
C LEU A 94 1.89 1.55 24.28
N ALA A 95 2.94 2.38 24.17
CA ALA A 95 3.36 3.26 25.25
C ALA A 95 2.30 4.31 25.61
N LYS A 96 1.57 4.84 24.62
CA LYS A 96 0.44 5.75 24.85
C LYS A 96 -0.72 5.03 25.55
N ALA A 97 -1.12 3.86 25.07
CA ALA A 97 -2.22 3.10 25.65
C ALA A 97 -1.94 2.69 27.12
N ARG A 98 -0.70 2.29 27.44
CA ARG A 98 -0.28 2.00 28.82
C ARG A 98 -0.37 3.22 29.74
N ARG A 99 0.10 4.40 29.27
CA ARG A 99 -0.03 5.66 30.04
C ARG A 99 -1.49 6.05 30.28
N GLU A 100 -2.36 5.74 29.31
CA GLU A 100 -3.79 6.01 29.37
C GLU A 100 -4.59 4.87 30.03
N VAL A 101 -3.92 3.82 30.52
CA VAL A 101 -4.52 2.62 31.16
C VAL A 101 -5.66 2.03 30.32
N ARG A 102 -5.38 1.79 29.04
CA ARG A 102 -6.34 1.21 28.09
C ARG A 102 -5.68 0.24 27.13
N LYS A 103 -6.51 -0.47 26.36
CA LYS A 103 -6.05 -1.31 25.24
C LYS A 103 -5.71 -0.48 24.00
N VAL A 104 -4.82 -1.02 23.17
CA VAL A 104 -4.62 -0.59 21.78
C VAL A 104 -5.65 -1.28 20.91
N TYR A 105 -6.41 -0.54 20.12
CA TYR A 105 -7.39 -1.10 19.17
C TYR A 105 -6.90 -0.93 17.74
N ILE A 106 -6.64 -2.06 17.06
CA ILE A 106 -6.15 -2.12 15.68
C ILE A 106 -7.19 -2.82 14.82
N TRP A 107 -7.39 -2.33 13.61
CA TRP A 107 -8.23 -3.00 12.62
C TRP A 107 -7.45 -3.31 11.35
N SER A 108 -7.29 -4.59 11.01
CA SER A 108 -6.86 -5.06 9.69
C SER A 108 -8.10 -5.30 8.82
N ALA A 109 -8.39 -4.34 7.95
CA ALA A 109 -9.55 -4.29 7.06
C ALA A 109 -9.18 -4.85 5.69
N GLY A 110 -9.60 -6.08 5.41
CA GLY A 110 -9.20 -6.90 4.26
C GLY A 110 -8.04 -7.83 4.60
N CYS A 111 -8.20 -8.62 5.66
CA CYS A 111 -7.11 -9.41 6.24
C CYS A 111 -6.71 -10.67 5.44
N ALA A 112 -7.47 -11.03 4.40
CA ALA A 112 -7.32 -12.24 3.62
C ALA A 112 -7.15 -13.48 4.52
N THR A 113 -6.08 -14.26 4.31
CA THR A 113 -5.78 -15.49 5.07
C THR A 113 -5.07 -15.26 6.41
N GLY A 114 -4.97 -14.01 6.86
CA GLY A 114 -4.55 -13.67 8.22
C GLY A 114 -3.08 -13.28 8.40
N GLU A 115 -2.25 -13.31 7.37
CA GLU A 115 -0.83 -12.99 7.49
C GLU A 115 -0.58 -11.58 8.03
N GLU A 116 -1.36 -10.57 7.62
CA GLU A 116 -1.23 -9.20 8.12
C GLU A 116 -1.55 -9.07 9.63
N PRO A 117 -2.72 -9.49 10.14
CA PRO A 117 -3.01 -9.39 11.57
C PRO A 117 -2.05 -10.25 12.42
N TYR A 118 -1.60 -11.40 11.92
CA TYR A 118 -0.58 -12.19 12.62
C TYR A 118 0.79 -11.49 12.67
N SER A 119 1.24 -10.85 11.58
CA SER A 119 2.46 -10.04 11.62
C SER A 119 2.37 -8.92 12.66
N MET A 120 1.20 -8.26 12.78
CA MET A 120 0.96 -7.23 13.80
C MET A 120 1.00 -7.81 15.23
N ALA A 121 0.36 -8.96 15.45
CA ALA A 121 0.36 -9.64 16.75
C ALA A 121 1.77 -10.07 17.17
N MET A 122 2.57 -10.59 16.24
CA MET A 122 3.97 -10.96 16.51
C MET A 122 4.79 -9.75 16.97
N VAL A 123 4.69 -8.61 16.27
CA VAL A 123 5.40 -7.39 16.69
C VAL A 123 4.93 -6.90 18.06
N MET A 124 3.62 -6.91 18.32
CA MET A 124 3.12 -6.51 19.64
C MET A 124 3.65 -7.43 20.76
N ALA A 125 3.72 -8.74 20.51
CA ALA A 125 4.32 -9.70 21.43
C ALA A 125 5.84 -9.49 21.59
N GLU A 126 6.55 -9.09 20.53
CA GLU A 126 7.98 -8.71 20.58
C GLU A 126 8.21 -7.45 21.42
N LEU A 127 7.29 -6.49 21.36
CA LEU A 127 7.29 -5.28 22.20
C LEU A 127 6.86 -5.55 23.66
N GLY A 128 6.54 -6.80 24.00
CA GLY A 128 6.13 -7.21 25.33
C GLY A 128 4.72 -6.76 25.70
N ALA A 129 3.83 -6.55 24.73
CA ALA A 129 2.40 -6.43 24.99
C ALA A 129 1.84 -7.78 25.44
N LEU A 130 0.83 -7.78 26.30
CA LEU A 130 0.02 -8.96 26.61
C LEU A 130 -1.22 -9.00 25.70
N PRO A 131 -1.84 -10.16 25.43
CA PRO A 131 -3.08 -10.25 24.66
C PRO A 131 -4.21 -9.37 25.24
N GLY A 132 -4.22 -9.15 26.55
CA GLY A 132 -5.17 -8.26 27.21
C GLY A 132 -4.95 -6.76 26.94
N GLU A 133 -3.78 -6.34 26.45
CA GLU A 133 -3.43 -4.94 26.18
C GLU A 133 -3.70 -4.51 24.74
N VAL A 134 -3.96 -5.45 23.82
CA VAL A 134 -4.12 -5.17 22.39
C VAL A 134 -5.30 -5.97 21.85
N ASP A 135 -6.18 -5.33 21.08
CA ASP A 135 -7.28 -5.96 20.36
C ASP A 135 -7.09 -5.68 18.86
N ILE A 136 -6.74 -6.74 18.11
CA ILE A 136 -6.61 -6.70 16.65
C ILE A 136 -7.88 -7.28 16.05
N TRP A 137 -8.73 -6.41 15.53
CA TRP A 137 -9.85 -6.82 14.72
C TRP A 137 -9.38 -7.10 13.29
N ALA A 138 -9.63 -8.29 12.78
CA ALA A 138 -9.28 -8.68 11.43
C ALA A 138 -10.56 -9.05 10.67
N THR A 139 -10.82 -8.37 9.57
CA THR A 139 -12.06 -8.57 8.80
C THR A 139 -11.79 -8.79 7.33
N ASP A 140 -12.56 -9.66 6.69
CA ASP A 140 -12.53 -9.82 5.24
C ASP A 140 -13.92 -10.10 4.67
N LEU A 141 -14.10 -9.76 3.38
CA LEU A 141 -15.30 -10.07 2.63
C LEU A 141 -15.39 -11.58 2.33
N ASN A 142 -14.24 -12.24 2.12
CA ASN A 142 -14.15 -13.66 1.83
C ASN A 142 -14.14 -14.50 3.12
N LEU A 143 -15.31 -15.03 3.50
CA LEU A 143 -15.45 -15.86 4.69
C LEU A 143 -14.56 -17.11 4.69
N ALA A 144 -14.28 -17.70 3.53
CA ALA A 144 -13.38 -18.86 3.47
C ALA A 144 -11.94 -18.48 3.85
N ALA A 145 -11.50 -17.27 3.48
CA ALA A 145 -10.21 -16.75 3.90
C ALA A 145 -10.18 -16.44 5.41
N VAL A 146 -11.27 -15.87 5.95
CA VAL A 146 -11.43 -15.63 7.40
C VAL A 146 -11.35 -16.94 8.20
N GLU A 147 -12.02 -18.00 7.76
CA GLU A 147 -11.95 -19.30 8.43
C GLU A 147 -10.55 -19.92 8.33
N ALA A 148 -9.87 -19.80 7.19
CA ALA A 148 -8.47 -20.20 7.07
C ALA A 148 -7.55 -19.40 8.03
N ALA A 149 -7.80 -18.10 8.19
CA ALA A 149 -7.07 -17.25 9.12
C ALA A 149 -7.25 -17.66 10.58
N LYS A 150 -8.49 -18.02 10.99
CA LYS A 150 -8.78 -18.57 12.34
C LYS A 150 -8.04 -19.87 12.60
N VAL A 151 -7.98 -20.76 11.59
CA VAL A 151 -7.19 -22.00 11.67
C VAL A 151 -5.70 -21.69 11.82
N GLY A 152 -5.18 -20.66 11.14
CA GLY A 152 -3.82 -20.16 11.33
C GLY A 152 -2.74 -21.16 10.90
N ARG A 153 -3.01 -21.91 9.82
CA ARG A 153 -2.07 -22.85 9.20
C ARG A 153 -1.58 -22.30 7.88
N PHE A 154 -0.26 -22.32 7.69
CA PHE A 154 0.41 -21.68 6.56
C PHE A 154 1.41 -22.65 5.93
N SER A 155 1.58 -22.54 4.62
CA SER A 155 2.66 -23.27 3.94
C SER A 155 4.01 -22.61 4.25
N VAL A 156 5.08 -23.42 4.22
CA VAL A 156 6.46 -22.91 4.41
C VAL A 156 6.78 -21.78 3.43
N ARG A 157 6.26 -21.86 2.20
CA ARG A 157 6.43 -20.82 1.17
C ARG A 157 5.87 -19.47 1.61
N ARG A 158 4.69 -19.44 2.25
CA ARG A 158 4.06 -18.19 2.71
C ARG A 158 4.82 -17.53 3.86
N ALA A 159 5.56 -18.31 4.64
CA ALA A 159 6.39 -17.81 5.73
C ALA A 159 7.85 -17.52 5.30
N GLY A 160 8.17 -17.63 4.00
CA GLY A 160 9.54 -17.56 3.49
C GLY A 160 10.27 -16.23 3.71
N ASN A 161 9.53 -15.13 3.93
CA ASN A 161 10.10 -13.80 4.18
C ASN A 161 10.33 -13.51 5.68
N MET A 162 10.07 -14.48 6.56
CA MET A 162 10.26 -14.35 8.01
C MET A 162 11.65 -14.80 8.44
N SER A 163 12.17 -14.17 9.49
CA SER A 163 13.42 -14.59 10.11
C SER A 163 13.26 -15.94 10.83
N ALA A 164 14.37 -16.70 10.94
CA ALA A 164 14.36 -18.00 11.62
C ALA A 164 13.91 -17.87 13.09
N GLU A 165 14.31 -16.79 13.75
CA GLU A 165 13.93 -16.50 15.14
C GLU A 165 12.42 -16.32 15.29
N ARG A 166 11.77 -15.60 14.36
CA ARG A 166 10.31 -15.43 14.37
C ARG A 166 9.59 -16.74 14.08
N LEU A 167 10.11 -17.55 13.17
CA LEU A 167 9.53 -18.86 12.86
C LEU A 167 9.57 -19.79 14.07
N GLU A 168 10.72 -19.89 14.74
CA GLU A 168 10.90 -20.70 15.94
C GLU A 168 10.06 -20.20 17.12
N ARG A 169 9.97 -18.87 17.27
CA ARG A 169 9.24 -18.26 18.39
C ARG A 169 7.73 -18.30 18.23
N PHE A 170 7.19 -18.19 17.02
CA PHE A 170 5.75 -17.96 16.81
C PHE A 170 5.02 -19.06 16.07
N PHE A 171 5.72 -20.06 15.52
CA PHE A 171 5.09 -21.18 14.84
C PHE A 171 5.46 -22.52 15.46
N ARG A 172 4.56 -23.49 15.29
CA ARG A 172 4.80 -24.90 15.48
C ARG A 172 4.96 -25.57 14.11
N PRO A 173 6.03 -26.33 13.87
CA PRO A 173 6.15 -27.13 12.65
C PRO A 173 5.09 -28.24 12.63
N MET A 174 4.52 -28.48 11.46
CA MET A 174 3.56 -29.56 11.19
C MET A 174 4.07 -30.44 10.04
N GLU A 175 3.49 -31.62 9.86
CA GLU A 175 3.82 -32.50 8.71
C GLU A 175 3.70 -31.75 7.38
N GLU A 176 2.63 -30.95 7.23
CA GLU A 176 2.36 -30.11 6.07
C GLU A 176 2.31 -28.62 6.44
N GLY A 177 3.47 -28.04 6.75
CA GLY A 177 3.63 -26.59 6.89
C GLY A 177 3.84 -26.13 8.34
N LEU A 178 3.23 -24.99 8.68
CA LEU A 178 3.44 -24.26 9.92
C LEU A 178 2.08 -23.89 10.52
N GLU A 179 1.94 -24.01 11.83
CA GLU A 179 0.76 -23.56 12.57
C GLU A 179 1.16 -22.46 13.54
N ILE A 180 0.45 -21.33 13.52
CA ILE A 180 0.72 -20.23 14.43
C ILE A 180 0.44 -20.66 15.89
N GLN A 181 1.28 -20.24 16.83
CA GLN A 181 1.09 -20.58 18.23
C GLN A 181 -0.22 -19.99 18.80
N PRO A 182 -0.92 -20.72 19.70
CA PRO A 182 -2.20 -20.29 20.25
C PRO A 182 -2.17 -18.93 20.94
N ASN A 183 -1.09 -18.62 21.68
CA ASN A 183 -0.91 -17.35 22.38
C ASN A 183 -0.90 -16.13 21.45
N ILE A 184 -0.50 -16.30 20.18
CA ILE A 184 -0.54 -15.21 19.19
C ILE A 184 -1.97 -15.01 18.65
N LYS A 185 -2.78 -16.07 18.59
CA LYS A 185 -4.19 -15.96 18.18
C LYS A 185 -5.02 -15.14 19.18
N GLU A 186 -4.63 -15.14 20.46
CA GLU A 186 -5.36 -14.40 21.51
C GLU A 186 -5.39 -12.88 21.32
N TYR A 187 -4.49 -12.32 20.50
CA TYR A 187 -4.49 -10.90 20.16
C TYR A 187 -5.55 -10.53 19.13
N ILE A 188 -6.11 -11.52 18.40
CA ILE A 188 -6.83 -11.30 17.15
C ILE A 188 -8.25 -11.86 17.24
N ARG A 189 -9.23 -11.05 16.82
CA ARG A 189 -10.59 -11.54 16.50
C ARG A 189 -10.85 -11.44 15.00
N PHE A 190 -11.47 -12.47 14.44
CA PHE A 190 -11.70 -12.59 13.00
C PHE A 190 -13.19 -12.59 12.68
N ASP A 191 -13.63 -11.66 11.84
CA ASP A 191 -15.02 -11.51 11.42
C ASP A 191 -15.19 -11.36 9.90
N GLY A 192 -16.35 -11.74 9.39
CA GLY A 192 -16.74 -11.43 8.02
C GLY A 192 -17.29 -10.02 7.90
N LEU A 193 -16.74 -9.19 7.02
CA LEU A 193 -17.23 -7.83 6.82
C LEU A 193 -17.09 -7.36 5.38
N ASN A 194 -18.16 -6.76 4.88
CA ASN A 194 -18.16 -6.04 3.61
C ASN A 194 -17.86 -4.56 3.84
N LEU A 195 -16.66 -4.10 3.46
CA LEU A 195 -16.24 -2.70 3.60
C LEU A 195 -17.03 -1.74 2.71
N ALA A 196 -17.65 -2.23 1.63
CA ALA A 196 -18.51 -1.42 0.77
C ALA A 196 -19.90 -1.18 1.40
N ALA A 197 -20.28 -1.98 2.41
CA ALA A 197 -21.57 -1.81 3.06
C ALA A 197 -21.66 -0.47 3.80
N PRO A 198 -22.83 0.21 3.75
CA PRO A 198 -22.98 1.56 4.30
C PRO A 198 -22.97 1.61 5.84
N SER A 199 -23.21 0.48 6.52
CA SER A 199 -23.56 0.46 7.95
C SER A 199 -22.80 -0.62 8.76
N PHE A 200 -21.49 -0.79 8.54
CA PHE A 200 -20.68 -1.58 9.47
C PHE A 200 -20.30 -0.81 10.75
N THR A 201 -20.66 0.47 10.86
CA THR A 201 -20.38 1.33 12.01
C THR A 201 -21.01 0.83 13.30
N ASP A 202 -22.06 0.02 13.25
CA ASP A 202 -22.65 -0.60 14.45
C ASP A 202 -21.67 -1.57 15.14
N MET A 203 -20.67 -2.06 14.41
CA MET A 203 -19.61 -2.94 14.93
C MET A 203 -18.42 -2.17 15.53
N VAL A 204 -18.32 -0.85 15.29
CA VAL A 204 -17.19 -0.02 15.73
C VAL A 204 -17.69 1.28 16.35
N ALA A 205 -17.49 1.42 17.66
CA ALA A 205 -17.78 2.68 18.33
C ALA A 205 -16.99 3.85 17.69
N PRO A 206 -17.63 5.00 17.41
CA PRO A 206 -16.93 6.16 16.87
C PRO A 206 -15.74 6.57 17.74
N GLY A 207 -14.61 6.88 17.10
CA GLY A 207 -13.40 7.32 17.80
C GLY A 207 -12.74 6.27 18.69
N SER A 208 -13.01 4.97 18.49
CA SER A 208 -12.47 3.90 19.32
C SER A 208 -11.14 3.31 18.82
N LEU A 209 -10.85 3.38 17.52
CA LEU A 209 -9.68 2.73 16.94
C LEU A 209 -8.42 3.60 17.03
N ASP A 210 -7.27 2.99 17.32
CA ASP A 210 -5.95 3.65 17.25
C ASP A 210 -5.36 3.60 15.84
N LEU A 211 -5.52 2.46 15.16
CA LEU A 211 -4.91 2.17 13.86
C LEU A 211 -5.86 1.34 12.98
N ILE A 212 -5.99 1.72 11.72
CA ILE A 212 -6.62 0.91 10.66
C ILE A 212 -5.54 0.60 9.62
N LEU A 213 -5.38 -0.67 9.26
CA LEU A 213 -4.68 -1.12 8.08
C LEU A 213 -5.73 -1.50 7.04
N CYS A 214 -5.69 -0.89 5.86
CA CYS A 214 -6.55 -1.25 4.73
C CYS A 214 -5.67 -1.30 3.49
N ARG A 215 -4.83 -2.33 3.40
CA ARG A 215 -3.71 -2.42 2.45
C ARG A 215 -4.03 -3.36 1.31
N ASN A 216 -3.88 -2.87 0.07
CA ASN A 216 -4.13 -3.62 -1.17
C ASN A 216 -5.60 -4.07 -1.31
N VAL A 217 -6.54 -3.25 -0.83
CA VAL A 217 -7.99 -3.51 -0.84
C VAL A 217 -8.72 -2.47 -1.67
N ILE A 218 -8.42 -1.19 -1.47
CA ILE A 218 -9.20 -0.11 -2.09
C ILE A 218 -9.01 -0.04 -3.62
N ILE A 219 -7.98 -0.70 -4.15
CA ILE A 219 -7.77 -0.89 -5.59
C ILE A 219 -8.94 -1.61 -6.30
N TYR A 220 -9.77 -2.33 -5.56
CA TYR A 220 -10.94 -3.03 -6.10
C TYR A 220 -12.21 -2.20 -6.07
N PHE A 221 -12.19 -1.02 -5.46
CA PHE A 221 -13.38 -0.19 -5.26
C PHE A 221 -13.44 0.95 -6.29
N ASP A 222 -14.67 1.44 -6.53
CA ASP A 222 -14.87 2.67 -7.29
C ASP A 222 -14.76 3.92 -6.38
N LEU A 223 -14.63 5.10 -6.99
CA LEU A 223 -14.41 6.34 -6.25
C LEU A 223 -15.51 6.65 -5.22
N PRO A 224 -16.82 6.48 -5.53
CA PRO A 224 -17.88 6.63 -4.53
C PRO A 224 -17.72 5.69 -3.32
N THR A 225 -17.43 4.41 -3.57
CA THR A 225 -17.22 3.43 -2.50
C THR A 225 -16.02 3.78 -1.63
N ILE A 226 -14.90 4.19 -2.25
CA ILE A 226 -13.70 4.64 -1.53
C ILE A 226 -14.03 5.84 -0.64
N ARG A 227 -14.70 6.87 -1.16
CA ARG A 227 -15.06 8.06 -0.37
C ARG A 227 -15.92 7.71 0.84
N GLY A 228 -16.98 6.93 0.64
CA GLY A 228 -17.84 6.48 1.74
C GLY A 228 -17.09 5.64 2.77
N LEU A 229 -16.17 4.79 2.33
CA LEU A 229 -15.31 4.01 3.23
C LEU A 229 -14.39 4.91 4.06
N MET A 230 -13.77 5.92 3.43
CA MET A 230 -12.89 6.86 4.13
C MET A 230 -13.65 7.72 5.15
N ASP A 231 -14.90 8.10 4.88
CA ASP A 231 -15.76 8.77 5.86
C ASP A 231 -15.98 7.89 7.10
N ARG A 232 -16.26 6.60 6.91
CA ARG A 232 -16.44 5.64 8.01
C ARG A 232 -15.14 5.38 8.78
N PHE A 233 -14.01 5.22 8.09
CA PHE A 233 -12.70 5.10 8.74
C PHE A 233 -12.34 6.34 9.56
N LEU A 234 -12.62 7.54 9.04
CA LEU A 234 -12.39 8.77 9.77
C LEU A 234 -13.25 8.83 11.04
N GLN A 235 -14.52 8.41 10.98
CA GLN A 235 -15.39 8.35 12.15
C GLN A 235 -14.91 7.31 13.18
N ALA A 236 -14.45 6.14 12.73
CA ALA A 236 -14.00 5.04 13.57
C ALA A 236 -12.67 5.31 14.31
N LEU A 237 -11.73 5.99 13.65
CA LEU A 237 -10.42 6.33 14.23
C LEU A 237 -10.55 7.39 15.32
N ARG A 238 -9.86 7.27 16.45
CA ARG A 238 -9.75 8.36 17.43
C ARG A 238 -9.03 9.59 16.83
N PRO A 239 -9.21 10.80 17.38
CA PRO A 239 -8.38 11.95 17.01
C PRO A 239 -6.89 11.62 17.11
N GLY A 240 -6.14 11.88 16.05
CA GLY A 240 -4.73 11.48 15.91
C GLY A 240 -4.49 10.00 15.56
N GLY A 241 -5.55 9.19 15.41
CA GLY A 241 -5.48 7.81 14.96
C GLY A 241 -5.00 7.70 13.51
N LEU A 242 -4.48 6.53 13.15
CA LEU A 242 -3.75 6.32 11.91
C LEU A 242 -4.49 5.36 10.96
N LEU A 243 -4.43 5.66 9.67
CA LEU A 243 -4.86 4.82 8.57
C LEU A 243 -3.64 4.51 7.69
N PHE A 244 -3.39 3.23 7.50
CA PHE A 244 -2.27 2.70 6.75
C PHE A 244 -2.79 2.00 5.49
N LEU A 245 -2.47 2.55 4.32
CA LEU A 245 -2.85 1.99 3.02
C LEU A 245 -1.66 1.27 2.36
N GLY A 246 -1.94 0.45 1.35
CA GLY A 246 -0.92 -0.28 0.60
C GLY A 246 -0.01 0.67 -0.17
N TYR A 247 1.19 0.20 -0.55
CA TYR A 247 2.21 1.03 -1.19
C TYR A 247 1.72 1.77 -2.46
N SER A 248 0.85 1.13 -3.24
CA SER A 248 0.28 1.70 -4.48
C SER A 248 -1.01 2.48 -4.27
N GLU A 249 -1.48 2.62 -3.04
CA GLU A 249 -2.79 3.18 -2.71
C GLU A 249 -2.65 4.61 -2.20
N SER A 250 -3.44 5.51 -2.75
CA SER A 250 -3.39 6.93 -2.42
C SER A 250 -4.78 7.53 -2.38
N LEU A 251 -5.02 8.39 -1.38
CA LEU A 251 -6.25 9.18 -1.26
C LEU A 251 -6.16 10.52 -2.01
N PHE A 252 -5.04 10.74 -2.69
CA PHE A 252 -4.79 11.91 -3.51
C PHE A 252 -5.91 12.18 -4.51
N LYS A 253 -6.49 13.40 -4.47
CA LYS A 253 -7.67 13.83 -5.26
C LYS A 253 -8.95 13.00 -5.03
N VAL A 254 -8.92 12.03 -4.12
CA VAL A 254 -10.08 11.19 -3.78
C VAL A 254 -10.73 11.65 -2.49
N TYR A 255 -9.93 11.90 -1.44
CA TYR A 255 -10.38 12.23 -0.09
C TYR A 255 -9.31 13.02 0.69
N ASP A 256 -9.68 14.17 1.26
CA ASP A 256 -8.75 15.18 1.78
C ASP A 256 -8.89 15.45 3.30
N ARG A 257 -9.78 14.73 3.99
CA ARG A 257 -10.04 14.94 5.43
C ARG A 257 -9.02 14.24 6.35
N PHE A 258 -8.08 13.49 5.78
CA PHE A 258 -6.94 12.91 6.49
C PHE A 258 -5.69 13.76 6.27
N GLU A 259 -4.85 13.88 7.29
CA GLU A 259 -3.52 14.46 7.18
C GLU A 259 -2.52 13.40 6.75
N MET A 260 -1.84 13.59 5.62
CA MET A 260 -0.76 12.68 5.20
C MET A 260 0.53 13.02 5.96
N ILE A 261 1.13 12.02 6.60
CA ILE A 261 2.42 12.11 7.29
C ILE A 261 3.39 11.05 6.74
N GLU A 262 4.69 11.32 6.86
CA GLU A 262 5.76 10.38 6.50
C GLU A 262 6.40 9.83 7.78
N VAL A 263 6.53 8.51 7.88
CA VAL A 263 7.16 7.80 8.99
C VAL A 263 8.14 6.80 8.41
N ASP A 264 9.45 7.02 8.63
CA ASP A 264 10.53 6.16 8.13
C ASP A 264 10.45 5.86 6.62
N GLY A 265 10.08 6.87 5.82
CA GLY A 265 9.91 6.73 4.36
C GLY A 265 8.63 6.02 3.93
N ALA A 266 7.71 5.73 4.84
CA ALA A 266 6.36 5.25 4.55
C ALA A 266 5.32 6.35 4.77
N PHE A 267 4.34 6.45 3.87
CA PHE A 267 3.23 7.40 4.02
C PHE A 267 2.09 6.80 4.82
N VAL A 268 1.56 7.57 5.78
CA VAL A 268 0.46 7.21 6.66
C VAL A 268 -0.53 8.36 6.70
N TYR A 269 -1.81 8.04 6.83
CA TYR A 269 -2.88 9.03 6.95
C TYR A 269 -3.28 9.15 8.42
N ARG A 270 -3.41 10.37 8.92
CA ARG A 270 -3.75 10.66 10.31
C ARG A 270 -5.09 11.39 10.38
N ARG A 271 -5.98 10.93 11.27
CA ARG A 271 -7.18 11.70 11.62
C ARG A 271 -6.74 12.98 12.36
N PRO A 272 -7.16 14.19 11.93
CA PRO A 272 -6.83 15.43 12.63
C PRO A 272 -7.18 15.40 14.13
N LEU A 273 -6.38 16.08 14.96
CA LEU A 273 -6.57 16.15 16.42
C LEU A 273 -7.77 17.02 16.84
N MET A 274 -8.17 17.97 15.99
CA MET A 274 -9.35 18.82 16.15
C MET A 274 -10.20 18.71 14.89
N GLU A 275 -11.53 18.80 15.02
CA GLU A 275 -12.40 19.03 13.85
C GLU A 275 -12.08 20.43 13.28
N GLN A 276 -11.15 20.49 12.34
CA GLN A 276 -10.83 21.69 11.59
C GLN A 276 -12.04 22.06 10.71
N LYS A 277 -12.92 22.95 11.21
CA LYS A 277 -13.81 23.74 10.35
C LYS A 277 -12.94 24.72 9.56
N GLY A 278 -12.48 24.26 8.40
CA GLY A 278 -11.87 25.06 7.33
C GLY A 278 -10.67 25.92 7.73
N SER A 279 -9.44 25.38 7.67
CA SER A 279 -8.27 26.15 7.23
C SER A 279 -7.03 25.28 7.01
N ARG A 280 -6.35 25.55 5.88
CA ARG A 280 -4.91 25.40 5.55
C ARG A 280 -4.08 24.35 6.30
N MET A 281 -3.71 23.29 5.56
CA MET A 281 -2.64 22.35 5.91
C MET A 281 -1.30 23.08 6.09
N THR A 282 -0.81 23.13 7.34
CA THR A 282 0.62 23.29 7.61
C THR A 282 1.18 21.89 7.86
N LEU A 283 2.01 21.40 6.95
CA LEU A 283 2.78 20.17 7.14
C LEU A 283 3.90 20.48 8.14
N GLN A 284 3.64 20.31 9.43
CA GLN A 284 4.73 20.11 10.39
C GLN A 284 5.07 18.61 10.43
N PRO A 285 6.31 18.21 10.13
CA PRO A 285 6.73 16.83 10.35
C PRO A 285 6.64 16.54 11.85
N LEU A 286 5.73 15.65 12.25
CA LEU A 286 5.87 15.00 13.54
C LEU A 286 7.06 14.05 13.45
N SER A 287 8.20 14.47 14.00
CA SER A 287 9.33 13.60 14.23
C SER A 287 8.95 12.57 15.30
N LEU A 288 8.53 11.39 14.87
CA LEU A 288 8.37 10.24 15.72
C LEU A 288 9.77 9.70 16.07
N THR A 289 10.22 9.92 17.30
CA THR A 289 11.49 9.36 17.76
C THR A 289 11.38 7.85 17.91
N PRO A 290 12.41 7.08 17.50
CA PRO A 290 12.42 5.63 17.68
C PRO A 290 12.41 5.30 19.17
N ALA A 291 11.65 4.29 19.57
CA ALA A 291 11.72 3.75 20.91
C ALA A 291 13.11 3.11 21.14
N PRO A 292 13.73 3.28 22.32
CA PRO A 292 14.98 2.59 22.64
C PRO A 292 14.75 1.07 22.55
N VAL A 293 15.63 0.39 21.82
CA VAL A 293 15.63 -1.07 21.73
C VAL A 293 15.98 -1.62 23.12
N PRO A 294 15.18 -2.51 23.73
CA PRO A 294 15.62 -3.19 24.94
C PRO A 294 16.85 -4.02 24.57
N THR A 295 18.00 -3.60 25.10
CA THR A 295 19.23 -4.37 25.00
C THR A 295 18.99 -5.67 25.74
N ALA A 296 19.13 -6.80 25.05
CA ALA A 296 19.13 -8.11 25.69
C ALA A 296 20.33 -8.19 26.64
N GLY A 297 20.15 -7.70 27.86
CA GLY A 297 21.08 -7.89 28.96
C GLY A 297 20.92 -9.32 29.44
N THR A 298 21.83 -10.19 29.02
CA THR A 298 22.04 -11.51 29.60
C THR A 298 22.43 -11.35 31.07
N THR A 299 21.43 -11.29 31.94
CA THR A 299 21.55 -11.64 33.36
C THR A 299 20.40 -12.57 33.67
N ALA A 300 20.68 -13.87 33.58
CA ALA A 300 19.80 -14.90 34.10
C ALA A 300 19.70 -14.69 35.61
N ALA A 301 18.58 -14.14 36.06
CA ALA A 301 18.20 -14.22 37.47
C ALA A 301 17.77 -15.67 37.75
N PRO A 302 18.32 -16.34 38.77
CA PRO A 302 17.94 -17.71 39.08
C PRO A 302 16.50 -17.74 39.59
N LEU A 303 15.69 -18.60 38.97
CA LEU A 303 14.37 -18.99 39.45
C LEU A 303 14.50 -19.54 40.87
N THR A 304 14.03 -18.76 41.84
CA THR A 304 13.82 -19.25 43.21
C THR A 304 12.57 -20.12 43.23
N THR A 305 12.75 -21.37 43.64
CA THR A 305 11.69 -22.34 43.89
C THR A 305 10.75 -21.83 44.99
N PRO A 306 9.42 -22.00 44.86
CA PRO A 306 8.51 -21.75 45.97
C PRO A 306 8.63 -22.86 47.01
N ALA A 307 8.71 -22.47 48.29
CA ALA A 307 8.64 -23.37 49.44
C ALA A 307 7.24 -24.03 49.58
N PRO A 308 7.13 -25.21 50.23
CA PRO A 308 5.90 -25.99 50.26
C PRO A 308 4.87 -25.45 51.26
N ILE A 309 3.59 -25.55 50.89
CA ILE A 309 2.43 -25.21 51.73
C ILE A 309 2.22 -26.33 52.78
N PRO A 310 1.91 -26.02 54.06
CA PRO A 310 1.66 -27.04 55.08
C PRO A 310 0.28 -27.70 54.92
N SER A 311 0.25 -29.01 55.14
CA SER A 311 -0.94 -29.86 55.19
C SER A 311 -1.70 -29.69 56.52
N THR A 312 -3.03 -29.52 56.44
CA THR A 312 -3.93 -29.74 57.59
C THR A 312 -5.20 -30.49 57.16
N GLY A 313 -5.30 -31.72 57.69
CA GLY A 313 -6.50 -32.33 58.32
C GLY A 313 -7.84 -32.41 57.57
N LEU A 314 -8.22 -33.63 57.17
CA LEU A 314 -9.61 -34.08 56.99
C LEU A 314 -10.38 -34.16 58.33
N PRO A 315 -11.73 -34.14 58.29
CA PRO A 315 -12.52 -35.36 58.59
C PRO A 315 -13.71 -35.55 57.61
N SER A 316 -13.81 -36.66 56.85
CA SER A 316 -14.42 -37.98 57.15
C SER A 316 -15.95 -38.12 56.87
N LYS A 317 -16.27 -38.77 55.73
CA LYS A 317 -17.34 -39.76 55.31
C LYS A 317 -18.59 -40.02 56.20
N PRO A 318 -19.72 -40.65 55.71
CA PRO A 318 -19.89 -41.60 54.58
C PRO A 318 -21.16 -41.32 53.70
N ARG A 319 -21.64 -42.06 52.68
CA ARG A 319 -21.89 -43.52 52.51
C ARG A 319 -22.54 -43.81 51.12
N GLY A 320 -22.24 -44.97 50.51
CA GLY A 320 -23.01 -45.68 49.46
C GLY A 320 -22.80 -45.21 48.00
N MET A 321 -22.77 -46.02 46.94
CA MET A 321 -22.87 -47.47 46.71
C MET A 321 -22.17 -47.79 45.35
N GLU A 322 -21.49 -48.93 45.33
CA GLU A 322 -21.22 -49.91 44.26
C GLU A 322 -21.10 -49.51 42.76
N THR A 323 -19.87 -49.74 42.25
CA THR A 323 -19.40 -50.26 40.94
C THR A 323 -20.19 -51.49 40.42
N PRO A 324 -20.17 -51.88 39.11
CA PRO A 324 -18.93 -52.24 38.41
C PRO A 324 -18.81 -51.97 36.90
N ALA A 325 -17.56 -52.18 36.46
CA ALA A 325 -16.99 -52.02 35.13
C ALA A 325 -17.15 -53.32 34.27
N PRO A 326 -16.28 -53.58 33.27
CA PRO A 326 -16.58 -53.67 31.84
C PRO A 326 -16.58 -55.13 31.32
N ILE A 327 -16.80 -55.38 30.02
CA ILE A 327 -16.21 -56.52 29.26
C ILE A 327 -16.40 -56.32 27.74
N ALA A 328 -15.34 -56.70 27.02
CA ALA A 328 -15.12 -56.76 25.58
C ALA A 328 -15.98 -57.78 24.81
N PHE A 329 -15.86 -57.86 23.47
CA PHE A 329 -15.55 -59.13 22.79
C PHE A 329 -15.09 -58.92 21.33
N SER A 330 -14.33 -59.93 20.88
CA SER A 330 -13.45 -60.06 19.72
C SER A 330 -14.08 -60.77 18.52
N LYS A 331 -13.42 -60.74 17.33
CA LYS A 331 -12.84 -61.92 16.63
C LYS A 331 -12.31 -61.63 15.21
N THR A 332 -11.22 -62.33 14.88
CA THR A 332 -10.42 -62.53 13.63
C THR A 332 -11.09 -63.59 12.71
N PRO A 333 -10.52 -64.17 11.58
CA PRO A 333 -9.10 -64.25 11.14
C PRO A 333 -8.73 -64.35 9.62
N SER A 334 -7.41 -64.55 9.38
CA SER A 334 -6.73 -65.28 8.25
C SER A 334 -6.31 -64.46 7.01
N ALA A 335 -5.16 -64.61 6.33
CA ALA A 335 -3.91 -65.39 6.43
C ALA A 335 -2.88 -64.78 5.43
N GLY A 336 -1.58 -65.12 5.56
CA GLY A 336 -0.61 -64.98 4.46
C GLY A 336 0.82 -64.66 4.91
N THR A 337 1.65 -65.69 4.96
CA THR A 337 3.09 -65.71 5.26
C THR A 337 3.94 -65.07 4.16
N ASP A 338 5.03 -64.39 4.51
CA ASP A 338 6.37 -64.80 4.07
C ASP A 338 7.50 -64.07 4.82
N THR A 339 8.55 -64.85 5.05
CA THR A 339 9.75 -64.60 5.85
C THR A 339 10.80 -63.75 5.13
N LEU A 340 11.52 -62.88 5.87
CA LEU A 340 12.98 -62.72 5.79
C LEU A 340 13.52 -61.82 6.93
N SER A 341 14.65 -62.26 7.48
CA SER A 341 15.41 -61.78 8.66
C SER A 341 16.13 -60.41 8.47
N PRO A 342 16.73 -59.82 9.52
CA PRO A 342 16.63 -58.39 9.81
C PRO A 342 17.81 -57.54 9.33
N VAL A 343 17.53 -56.29 9.00
CA VAL A 343 18.51 -55.20 8.95
C VAL A 343 18.03 -54.10 9.89
N LYS A 344 18.81 -53.81 10.93
CA LYS A 344 18.64 -52.60 11.77
C LYS A 344 18.76 -51.36 10.88
N PRO A 345 17.97 -50.31 11.12
CA PRO A 345 18.49 -48.96 10.93
C PRO A 345 18.47 -48.18 12.24
N ALA A 346 19.56 -47.44 12.42
CA ALA A 346 19.80 -46.51 13.48
C ALA A 346 18.69 -45.46 13.58
N ALA A 347 18.31 -45.14 14.81
CA ALA A 347 17.49 -43.97 15.11
C ALA A 347 18.30 -42.72 14.75
N VAL A 348 17.92 -42.06 13.66
CA VAL A 348 18.28 -40.66 13.40
C VAL A 348 17.11 -39.82 13.88
N THR A 349 17.26 -39.23 15.06
CA THR A 349 16.40 -38.14 15.52
C THR A 349 16.68 -36.93 14.63
N HIS A 350 15.89 -36.74 13.58
CA HIS A 350 15.89 -35.50 12.81
C HIS A 350 15.07 -34.46 13.55
N ASP A 351 15.71 -33.37 13.97
CA ASP A 351 15.06 -32.18 14.49
C ASP A 351 14.23 -31.53 13.35
N PRO A 352 12.89 -31.44 13.46
CA PRO A 352 12.02 -30.88 12.43
C PRO A 352 12.41 -29.45 11.99
N LEU A 353 13.03 -28.67 12.89
CA LEU A 353 13.48 -27.31 12.59
C LEU A 353 14.64 -27.30 11.60
N THR A 354 15.49 -28.33 11.59
CA THR A 354 16.62 -28.44 10.66
C THR A 354 16.13 -28.66 9.24
N THR A 355 15.14 -29.54 9.05
CA THR A 355 14.51 -29.81 7.74
C THR A 355 13.77 -28.59 7.20
N ILE A 356 13.20 -27.75 8.06
CA ILE A 356 12.55 -26.49 7.64
C ILE A 356 13.59 -25.43 7.26
N ARG A 357 14.67 -25.28 8.05
CA ARG A 357 15.80 -24.41 7.70
C ARG A 357 16.43 -24.81 6.36
N GLU A 358 16.59 -26.11 6.10
CA GLU A 358 17.09 -26.65 4.84
C GLU A 358 16.12 -26.41 3.67
N ARG A 359 14.80 -26.59 3.88
CA ARG A 359 13.77 -26.30 2.85
C ARG A 359 13.63 -24.81 2.54
N LEU A 360 13.79 -23.93 3.54
CA LEU A 360 13.81 -22.47 3.36
C LEU A 360 15.09 -22.03 2.62
N ALA A 361 16.25 -22.61 2.97
CA ALA A 361 17.51 -22.36 2.27
C ALA A 361 17.51 -22.90 0.82
N ALA A 362 16.79 -23.99 0.55
CA ALA A 362 16.62 -24.54 -0.80
C ALA A 362 15.70 -23.68 -1.68
N ASN A 363 14.62 -23.11 -1.14
CA ASN A 363 13.72 -22.22 -1.89
C ASN A 363 14.36 -20.88 -2.28
N ALA A 364 15.32 -20.37 -1.52
CA ALA A 364 16.09 -19.18 -1.88
C ALA A 364 16.97 -19.38 -3.13
N LYS A 365 17.23 -20.63 -3.55
CA LYS A 365 18.09 -20.97 -4.70
C LYS A 365 17.33 -21.29 -5.99
N LEU A 366 15.99 -21.24 -6.01
CA LEU A 366 15.16 -21.81 -7.09
C LEU A 366 14.44 -20.80 -8.01
N ASN A 367 14.82 -19.52 -8.00
CA ASN A 367 14.33 -18.53 -8.97
C ASN A 367 15.47 -17.89 -9.80
N PRO A 368 16.00 -18.57 -10.83
CA PRO A 368 16.65 -17.90 -11.94
C PRO A 368 15.60 -17.50 -13.00
N HIS A 369 15.61 -16.22 -13.40
CA HIS A 369 14.84 -15.73 -14.56
C HIS A 369 15.20 -16.52 -15.83
N PRO A 370 14.25 -16.84 -16.73
CA PRO A 370 14.57 -17.56 -17.95
C PRO A 370 15.20 -16.61 -18.98
N GLU A 371 16.40 -16.97 -19.43
CA GLU A 371 17.02 -16.47 -20.65
C GLU A 371 16.25 -17.01 -21.86
N MET A 372 15.95 -16.16 -22.86
CA MET A 372 15.56 -16.61 -24.19
C MET A 372 16.54 -16.08 -25.24
N ARG A 373 17.13 -17.02 -25.97
CA ARG A 373 18.02 -16.81 -27.11
C ARG A 373 17.31 -17.29 -28.38
N ASN A 374 17.22 -16.39 -29.37
CA ASN A 374 17.34 -16.61 -30.83
C ASN A 374 16.37 -15.74 -31.65
N THR A 375 16.97 -14.96 -32.55
CA THR A 375 16.41 -14.24 -33.70
C THR A 375 15.87 -15.19 -34.77
N PRO A 376 14.93 -14.73 -35.62
CA PRO A 376 15.31 -14.39 -37.00
C PRO A 376 14.71 -13.07 -37.54
N GLU A 377 15.27 -12.66 -38.69
CA GLU A 377 15.19 -11.42 -39.47
C GLU A 377 13.80 -10.95 -40.01
N PRO A 378 13.70 -9.72 -40.60
CA PRO A 378 12.46 -8.95 -40.66
C PRO A 378 11.63 -9.16 -41.94
N VAL A 379 10.32 -9.05 -41.82
CA VAL A 379 9.37 -8.96 -42.95
C VAL A 379 8.66 -7.60 -42.91
N ARG A 380 8.89 -6.76 -43.93
CA ARG A 380 8.12 -5.53 -44.21
C ARG A 380 6.78 -5.88 -44.85
N PRO A 381 5.71 -5.15 -44.50
CA PRO A 381 4.98 -4.32 -45.49
C PRO A 381 4.41 -3.04 -44.82
N ALA A 382 3.74 -2.08 -45.45
CA ALA A 382 3.75 -1.49 -46.79
C ALA A 382 3.24 -0.04 -46.56
N ARG A 383 3.78 0.91 -47.32
CA ARG A 383 3.31 2.31 -47.34
C ARG A 383 1.87 2.37 -47.85
N LEU A 384 1.03 3.14 -47.16
CA LEU A 384 -0.18 3.72 -47.73
C LEU A 384 -0.15 5.22 -47.45
N THR A 385 0.37 5.94 -48.44
CA THR A 385 0.18 7.37 -48.65
C THR A 385 -1.25 7.60 -49.11
N LEU A 386 -1.98 8.47 -48.41
CA LEU A 386 -3.13 9.19 -48.95
C LEU A 386 -2.95 10.66 -48.56
N GLU A 387 -2.49 11.44 -49.53
CA GLU A 387 -2.56 12.90 -49.52
C GLU A 387 -3.93 13.39 -49.98
N MET A 388 -4.18 14.64 -49.58
CA MET A 388 -5.05 15.68 -50.15
C MET A 388 -6.38 15.96 -49.44
N PRO A 389 -6.93 17.21 -49.48
CA PRO A 389 -6.34 18.50 -49.87
C PRO A 389 -6.60 19.66 -48.88
N ALA A 390 -5.84 20.74 -49.05
CA ALA A 390 -6.10 22.05 -48.47
C ALA A 390 -7.21 22.80 -49.24
N VAL A 391 -8.13 23.46 -48.51
CA VAL A 391 -9.02 24.51 -49.01
C VAL A 391 -9.04 25.64 -47.98
N GLY A 392 -8.79 26.87 -48.42
CA GLY A 392 -8.65 28.05 -47.58
C GLY A 392 -9.92 28.87 -47.39
N SER A 393 -9.92 29.59 -46.25
CA SER A 393 -10.48 30.93 -45.95
C SER A 393 -12.03 31.10 -45.95
N PRO A 394 -12.62 32.13 -45.29
CA PRO A 394 -12.06 33.26 -44.52
C PRO A 394 -12.72 33.54 -43.13
N GLU A 395 -12.25 34.62 -42.50
CA GLU A 395 -12.51 35.20 -41.18
C GLU A 395 -13.98 35.42 -40.75
N PRO A 396 -14.25 35.50 -39.42
CA PRO A 396 -15.59 35.73 -38.88
C PRO A 396 -16.03 37.20 -38.93
N ARG A 397 -17.31 37.39 -39.24
CA ARG A 397 -18.06 38.65 -39.24
C ARG A 397 -17.95 39.42 -37.91
N VAL A 398 -17.53 40.68 -38.02
CA VAL A 398 -17.60 41.71 -36.97
C VAL A 398 -19.06 42.11 -36.74
N LEU A 399 -19.60 41.80 -35.57
CA LEU A 399 -20.77 42.50 -35.02
C LEU A 399 -20.25 43.67 -34.17
N ARG A 400 -20.45 44.90 -34.67
CA ARG A 400 -20.25 46.13 -33.91
C ARG A 400 -21.31 46.19 -32.80
N ALA A 401 -20.85 46.06 -31.55
CA ALA A 401 -21.57 46.58 -30.39
C ALA A 401 -20.96 47.95 -30.01
N THR A 402 -21.86 48.90 -29.82
CA THR A 402 -21.69 50.30 -29.46
C THR A 402 -20.64 50.55 -28.38
N GLU A 403 -19.76 51.54 -28.65
CA GLU A 403 -18.76 52.04 -27.71
C GLU A 403 -19.39 52.78 -26.52
N VAL A 404 -18.93 52.44 -25.32
CA VAL A 404 -18.93 53.29 -24.13
C VAL A 404 -17.46 53.61 -23.84
N PRO A 405 -17.05 54.88 -23.69
CA PRO A 405 -15.65 55.23 -23.49
C PRO A 405 -15.26 55.03 -22.01
N GLY A 406 -14.31 54.15 -21.71
CA GLY A 406 -13.75 54.05 -20.35
C GLY A 406 -12.97 52.77 -20.04
N GLY A 407 -11.66 52.89 -19.90
CA GLY A 407 -10.76 51.90 -19.31
C GLY A 407 -10.17 50.88 -20.30
N ALA A 408 -8.85 50.91 -20.50
CA ALA A 408 -8.17 49.84 -21.22
C ALA A 408 -8.52 48.49 -20.59
N LYS A 409 -9.27 47.64 -21.30
CA LYS A 409 -9.60 46.27 -20.84
C LYS A 409 -8.28 45.54 -20.59
N ARG A 410 -7.99 45.21 -19.33
CA ARG A 410 -6.83 44.39 -18.98
C ARG A 410 -6.97 43.04 -19.71
N LEU A 411 -5.86 42.57 -20.27
CA LEU A 411 -5.82 41.26 -20.92
C LEU A 411 -6.21 40.15 -19.92
N PRO A 412 -6.87 39.07 -20.37
CA PRO A 412 -7.14 37.90 -19.54
C PRO A 412 -5.86 37.35 -18.88
N PRO A 413 -5.95 36.75 -17.68
CA PRO A 413 -4.82 36.15 -16.95
C PRO A 413 -3.96 35.21 -17.80
N ALA A 414 -4.60 34.33 -18.56
CA ALA A 414 -3.92 33.39 -19.44
C ALA A 414 -3.10 34.09 -20.54
N GLU A 415 -3.62 35.18 -21.12
CA GLU A 415 -2.88 35.95 -22.13
C GLU A 415 -1.70 36.73 -21.53
N ARG A 416 -1.87 37.27 -20.33
CA ARG A 416 -0.79 37.91 -19.57
C ARG A 416 0.33 36.92 -19.24
N LEU A 417 -0.03 35.72 -18.78
CA LEU A 417 0.92 34.66 -18.50
C LEU A 417 1.64 34.18 -19.77
N ASN A 418 0.91 33.99 -20.87
CA ASN A 418 1.50 33.61 -22.15
C ASN A 418 2.51 34.65 -22.67
N GLN A 419 2.26 35.95 -22.45
CA GLN A 419 3.24 37.00 -22.77
C GLN A 419 4.50 36.88 -21.93
N ALA A 420 4.38 36.64 -20.62
CA ALA A 420 5.53 36.42 -19.75
C ALA A 420 6.33 35.15 -20.13
N VAL A 421 5.66 34.06 -20.48
CA VAL A 421 6.30 32.82 -20.94
C VAL A 421 7.06 33.03 -22.25
N ARG A 422 6.53 33.83 -23.19
CA ARG A 422 7.26 34.19 -24.44
C ARG A 422 8.52 35.00 -24.14
N LYS A 423 8.45 35.94 -23.19
CA LYS A 423 9.61 36.72 -22.74
C LYS A 423 10.66 35.84 -22.06
N MET A 424 10.23 34.89 -21.24
CA MET A 424 11.08 33.85 -20.66
C MET A 424 11.81 33.05 -21.73
N MET A 425 11.12 32.62 -22.79
CA MET A 425 11.73 31.89 -23.93
C MET A 425 12.73 32.75 -24.73
N GLN A 426 12.57 34.08 -24.70
CA GLN A 426 13.50 35.04 -25.31
C GLN A 426 14.65 35.43 -24.37
N SER A 427 14.77 34.76 -23.22
CA SER A 427 15.73 35.06 -22.14
C SER A 427 15.57 36.46 -21.52
N ASP A 428 14.44 37.14 -21.73
CA ASP A 428 14.10 38.39 -21.05
C ASP A 428 13.42 38.08 -19.71
N PHE A 429 14.20 37.50 -18.79
CA PHE A 429 13.71 37.08 -17.47
C PHE A 429 13.25 38.25 -16.61
N THR A 430 13.90 39.42 -16.74
CA THR A 430 13.60 40.59 -15.92
C THR A 430 12.20 41.14 -16.19
N THR A 431 11.82 41.27 -17.47
CA THR A 431 10.47 41.74 -17.79
C THR A 431 9.43 40.64 -17.59
N ALA A 432 9.78 39.37 -17.82
CA ALA A 432 8.91 38.23 -17.52
C ALA A 432 8.54 38.16 -16.03
N ILE A 433 9.50 38.31 -15.11
CA ILE A 433 9.26 38.34 -13.66
C ILE A 433 8.26 39.45 -13.31
N LYS A 434 8.51 40.68 -13.77
CA LYS A 434 7.62 41.83 -13.51
C LYS A 434 6.20 41.61 -14.00
N ASP A 435 6.03 40.99 -15.17
CA ASP A 435 4.71 40.70 -15.73
C ASP A 435 3.95 39.65 -14.90
N VAL A 436 4.65 38.61 -14.44
CA VAL A 436 4.05 37.56 -13.60
C VAL A 436 3.77 38.08 -12.18
N GLU A 437 4.66 38.88 -11.59
CA GLU A 437 4.41 39.56 -10.31
C GLU A 437 3.16 40.44 -10.39
N LYS A 438 3.02 41.22 -11.46
CA LYS A 438 1.82 42.05 -11.69
C LYS A 438 0.56 41.20 -11.84
N LEU A 439 0.65 40.05 -12.51
CA LEU A 439 -0.45 39.10 -12.58
C LEU A 439 -0.84 38.57 -11.19
N LEU A 440 0.14 38.24 -10.36
CA LEU A 440 -0.08 37.70 -9.01
C LEU A 440 -0.53 38.75 -7.98
N VAL A 441 -0.24 40.04 -8.21
CA VAL A 441 -0.86 41.14 -7.44
C VAL A 441 -2.38 41.17 -7.68
N ASP A 442 -2.80 41.02 -8.94
CA ASP A 442 -4.23 40.98 -9.29
C ASP A 442 -4.87 39.64 -8.86
N GLU A 443 -4.15 38.53 -8.99
CA GLU A 443 -4.64 37.17 -8.69
C GLU A 443 -3.63 36.37 -7.85
N PRO A 444 -3.58 36.58 -6.51
CA PRO A 444 -2.59 35.95 -5.62
C PRO A 444 -2.70 34.43 -5.46
N GLY A 445 -3.62 33.79 -6.17
CA GLY A 445 -3.84 32.35 -6.16
C GLY A 445 -3.63 31.68 -7.51
N HIS A 446 -3.18 32.41 -8.53
CA HIS A 446 -3.02 31.87 -9.89
C HIS A 446 -1.87 30.85 -9.93
N LEU A 447 -2.21 29.56 -9.97
CA LEU A 447 -1.25 28.46 -9.86
C LEU A 447 -0.15 28.51 -10.91
N ASP A 448 -0.50 28.61 -12.19
CA ASP A 448 0.51 28.63 -13.27
C ASP A 448 1.39 29.89 -13.21
N GLY A 449 0.88 30.98 -12.64
CA GLY A 449 1.65 32.21 -12.38
C GLY A 449 2.69 31.98 -11.28
N LEU A 450 2.31 31.33 -10.18
CA LEU A 450 3.22 30.97 -9.10
C LEU A 450 4.30 29.98 -9.56
N LEU A 451 3.93 28.97 -10.34
CA LEU A 451 4.87 28.01 -10.94
C LEU A 451 5.86 28.71 -11.89
N THR A 452 5.35 29.59 -12.77
CA THR A 452 6.18 30.34 -13.72
C THR A 452 7.12 31.30 -13.00
N LEU A 453 6.64 32.00 -11.96
CA LEU A 453 7.47 32.90 -11.15
C LEU A 453 8.56 32.14 -10.41
N GLY A 454 8.24 31.00 -9.79
CA GLY A 454 9.22 30.14 -9.12
C GLY A 454 10.30 29.64 -10.08
N ASN A 455 9.92 29.23 -11.29
CA ASN A 455 10.86 28.83 -12.33
C ASN A 455 11.77 29.98 -12.77
N LEU A 456 11.21 31.19 -12.98
CA LEU A 456 11.97 32.39 -13.35
C LEU A 456 12.97 32.80 -12.27
N TYR A 457 12.58 32.75 -10.99
CA TYR A 457 13.50 33.02 -9.88
C TYR A 457 14.60 31.97 -9.79
N SER A 458 14.28 30.69 -9.99
CA SER A 458 15.30 29.63 -9.98
C SER A 458 16.29 29.78 -11.13
N LEU A 459 15.83 30.15 -12.33
CA LEU A 459 16.67 30.44 -13.49
C LEU A 459 17.62 31.63 -13.27
N THR A 460 17.18 32.63 -12.51
CA THR A 460 17.95 33.83 -12.23
C THR A 460 18.78 33.74 -10.93
N GLY A 461 18.79 32.58 -10.26
CA GLY A 461 19.55 32.33 -9.04
C GLY A 461 18.91 32.86 -7.75
N HIS A 462 17.69 33.39 -7.80
CA HIS A 462 16.91 33.84 -6.64
C HIS A 462 16.24 32.64 -5.94
N ILE A 463 17.06 31.76 -5.36
CA ILE A 463 16.61 30.45 -4.87
C ILE A 463 15.62 30.56 -3.70
N VAL A 464 15.75 31.59 -2.85
CA VAL A 464 14.86 31.79 -1.69
C VAL A 464 13.45 32.14 -2.18
N GLU A 465 13.36 33.09 -3.10
CA GLU A 465 12.14 33.57 -3.73
C GLU A 465 11.49 32.47 -4.58
N ALA A 466 12.29 31.65 -5.27
CA ALA A 466 11.81 30.48 -6.00
C ALA A 466 11.13 29.48 -5.06
N ARG A 467 11.77 29.14 -3.94
CA ARG A 467 11.20 28.24 -2.92
C ARG A 467 9.93 28.80 -2.32
N GLU A 468 9.87 30.10 -2.07
CA GLU A 468 8.66 30.74 -1.57
C GLU A 468 7.52 30.67 -2.59
N ALA A 469 7.77 30.95 -3.87
CA ALA A 469 6.77 30.84 -4.93
C ALA A 469 6.23 29.40 -5.08
N PHE A 470 7.10 28.38 -5.02
CA PHE A 470 6.65 26.98 -5.03
C PHE A 470 5.90 26.60 -3.74
N ALA A 471 6.31 27.11 -2.58
CA ALA A 471 5.58 26.90 -1.33
C ALA A 471 4.18 27.54 -1.38
N GLN A 472 4.05 28.73 -1.99
CA GLN A 472 2.75 29.35 -2.25
C GLN A 472 1.91 28.53 -3.23
N ALA A 473 2.51 28.01 -4.31
CA ALA A 473 1.83 27.10 -5.24
C ALA A 473 1.32 25.83 -4.52
N LEU A 474 2.14 25.22 -3.66
CA LEU A 474 1.78 24.06 -2.85
C LEU A 474 0.75 24.39 -1.76
N ALA A 475 0.72 25.61 -1.23
CA ALA A 475 -0.32 26.04 -0.31
C ALA A 475 -1.69 26.18 -1.00
N ARG A 476 -1.73 26.35 -2.32
CA ARG A 476 -2.94 26.40 -3.14
C ARG A 476 -3.35 25.02 -3.65
N GLU A 477 -2.42 24.33 -4.30
CA GLU A 477 -2.58 22.94 -4.73
C GLU A 477 -1.48 22.09 -4.10
N PRO A 478 -1.72 21.50 -2.91
CA PRO A 478 -0.76 20.61 -2.22
C PRO A 478 -0.37 19.39 -3.03
N LEU A 479 -1.07 19.18 -4.13
CA LEU A 479 -1.07 18.01 -4.97
C LEU A 479 -0.39 18.27 -6.33
N CYS A 480 0.17 19.47 -6.54
CA CYS A 480 0.85 19.85 -7.76
C CYS A 480 2.21 19.14 -7.88
N VAL A 481 2.36 18.24 -8.86
CA VAL A 481 3.61 17.49 -9.09
C VAL A 481 4.71 18.45 -9.56
N GLU A 482 4.39 19.40 -10.45
CA GLU A 482 5.33 20.42 -10.93
C GLU A 482 5.93 21.22 -9.77
N ALA A 483 5.10 21.73 -8.86
CA ALA A 483 5.56 22.51 -7.72
C ALA A 483 6.49 21.69 -6.79
N ARG A 484 6.25 20.38 -6.65
CA ARG A 484 7.11 19.49 -5.87
C ARG A 484 8.43 19.20 -6.56
N VAL A 485 8.40 18.92 -7.87
CA VAL A 485 9.62 18.70 -8.64
C VAL A 485 10.48 19.96 -8.65
N PHE A 486 9.92 21.11 -9.01
CA PHE A 486 10.67 22.35 -9.08
C PHE A 486 11.06 22.88 -7.70
N GLY A 487 10.20 22.76 -6.70
CA GLY A 487 10.54 23.05 -5.31
C GLY A 487 11.67 22.16 -4.77
N GLY A 488 11.65 20.87 -5.11
CA GLY A 488 12.73 19.93 -4.78
C GLY A 488 14.05 20.28 -5.47
N VAL A 489 14.02 20.74 -6.72
CA VAL A 489 15.21 21.21 -7.45
C VAL A 489 15.76 22.49 -6.83
N ALA A 490 14.91 23.46 -6.50
CA ALA A 490 15.32 24.68 -5.80
C ALA A 490 15.93 24.36 -4.41
N ALA A 491 15.36 23.38 -3.68
CA ALA A 491 15.95 22.88 -2.43
C ALA A 491 17.30 22.20 -2.65
N LEU A 492 17.46 21.43 -3.73
CA LEU A 492 18.72 20.78 -4.11
C LEU A 492 19.82 21.81 -4.44
N GLN A 493 19.47 22.90 -5.13
CA GLN A 493 20.35 24.04 -5.40
C GLN A 493 20.74 24.78 -4.13
N ALA A 494 19.80 24.91 -3.18
CA ALA A 494 20.06 25.49 -1.86
C ALA A 494 20.87 24.57 -0.91
N GLY A 495 21.25 23.36 -1.35
CA GLY A 495 21.94 22.37 -0.53
C GLY A 495 21.06 21.71 0.54
N GLN A 496 19.74 21.93 0.51
CA GLN A 496 18.77 21.36 1.46
C GLN A 496 18.38 19.94 1.03
N LEU A 497 19.32 18.99 1.15
CA LEU A 497 19.16 17.62 0.64
C LEU A 497 17.97 16.87 1.26
N ALA A 498 17.66 17.08 2.53
CA ALA A 498 16.52 16.43 3.20
C ALA A 498 15.18 16.91 2.65
N GLU A 499 15.05 18.22 2.41
CA GLU A 499 13.86 18.83 1.82
C GLU A 499 13.69 18.39 0.35
N ALA A 500 14.77 18.43 -0.43
CA ALA A 500 14.77 17.96 -1.81
C ALA A 500 14.33 16.49 -1.91
N ARG A 501 14.89 15.62 -1.06
CA ARG A 501 14.49 14.21 -0.97
C ARG A 501 13.00 14.08 -0.65
N SER A 502 12.50 14.85 0.31
CA SER A 502 11.09 14.83 0.70
C SER A 502 10.19 15.24 -0.47
N GLU A 503 10.51 16.33 -1.16
CA GLU A 503 9.70 16.82 -2.27
C GLU A 503 9.71 15.89 -3.49
N PHE A 504 10.86 15.31 -3.86
CA PHE A 504 10.90 14.30 -4.91
C PHE A 504 10.16 13.01 -4.54
N SER A 505 10.28 12.57 -3.29
CA SER A 505 9.55 11.39 -2.81
C SER A 505 8.04 11.61 -2.85
N LYS A 506 7.58 12.80 -2.45
CA LYS A 506 6.17 13.19 -2.58
C LYS A 506 5.76 13.26 -4.05
N ALA A 507 6.55 13.86 -4.94
CA ALA A 507 6.25 13.89 -6.38
C ALA A 507 6.10 12.48 -6.97
N LEU A 508 6.97 11.54 -6.60
CA LEU A 508 6.92 10.14 -7.03
C LEU A 508 5.78 9.35 -6.39
N PHE A 509 5.33 9.72 -5.19
CA PHE A 509 4.12 9.16 -4.62
C PHE A 509 2.88 9.56 -5.42
N LEU A 510 2.85 10.81 -5.91
CA LEU A 510 1.77 11.31 -6.77
C LEU A 510 1.82 10.68 -8.16
N GLU A 511 3.02 10.52 -8.71
CA GLU A 511 3.23 9.98 -10.05
C GLU A 511 4.42 9.00 -10.06
N PRO A 512 4.19 7.71 -9.76
CA PRO A 512 5.25 6.71 -9.69
C PRO A 512 5.98 6.46 -11.01
N THR A 513 5.34 6.79 -12.13
CA THR A 513 5.88 6.65 -13.50
C THR A 513 6.71 7.84 -13.95
N LEU A 514 6.87 8.88 -13.11
CA LEU A 514 7.64 10.08 -13.43
C LEU A 514 9.15 9.78 -13.41
N ALA A 515 9.72 9.52 -14.59
CA ALA A 515 11.12 9.14 -14.74
C ALA A 515 12.08 10.22 -14.22
N ILE A 516 11.77 11.49 -14.49
CA ILE A 516 12.57 12.62 -14.01
C ILE A 516 12.59 12.70 -12.48
N GLY A 517 11.49 12.36 -11.81
CA GLY A 517 11.43 12.32 -10.34
C GLY A 517 12.37 11.27 -9.76
N HIS A 518 12.45 10.08 -10.37
CA HIS A 518 13.37 9.02 -9.96
C HIS A 518 14.83 9.42 -10.20
N TYR A 519 15.12 10.09 -11.32
CA TYR A 519 16.45 10.63 -11.63
C TYR A 519 16.89 11.67 -10.59
N LEU A 520 16.04 12.65 -10.28
CA LEU A 520 16.35 13.70 -9.31
C LEU A 520 16.50 13.14 -7.89
N LEU A 521 15.66 12.19 -7.50
CA LEU A 521 15.82 11.48 -6.23
C LEU A 521 17.16 10.73 -6.15
N ALA A 522 17.59 10.10 -7.25
CA ALA A 522 18.88 9.42 -7.32
C ALA A 522 20.05 10.40 -7.10
N GLN A 523 20.00 11.59 -7.70
CA GLN A 523 21.01 12.64 -7.47
C GLN A 523 21.10 13.07 -6.00
N VAL A 524 19.95 13.20 -5.32
CA VAL A 524 19.94 13.50 -3.88
C VAL A 524 20.57 12.36 -3.09
N GLN A 525 20.26 11.11 -3.44
CA GLN A 525 20.81 9.93 -2.78
C GLN A 525 22.33 9.84 -2.92
N GLU A 526 22.90 10.12 -4.10
CA GLU A 526 24.34 10.21 -4.30
C GLU A 526 24.99 11.27 -3.40
N ARG A 527 24.41 12.48 -3.34
CA ARG A 527 24.91 13.55 -2.46
C ARG A 527 24.84 13.17 -0.98
N THR A 528 23.87 12.34 -0.59
CA THR A 528 23.73 11.80 0.76
C THR A 528 24.49 10.48 1.00
N GLN A 529 25.31 10.02 0.04
CA GLN A 529 26.07 8.76 0.10
C GLN A 529 25.21 7.47 0.18
N ASP A 530 23.92 7.52 -0.17
CA ASP A 530 23.04 6.35 -0.30
C ASP A 530 23.19 5.70 -1.69
N ARG A 531 24.35 5.07 -1.92
CA ARG A 531 24.72 4.49 -3.23
C ARG A 531 23.73 3.45 -3.73
N ASP A 532 23.25 2.57 -2.86
CA ASP A 532 22.27 1.53 -3.23
C ASP A 532 20.90 2.12 -3.53
N GLY A 533 20.51 3.17 -2.80
CA GLY A 533 19.35 4.00 -3.12
C GLY A 533 19.46 4.60 -4.51
N ALA A 534 20.57 5.29 -4.80
CA ALA A 534 20.82 5.94 -6.08
C ALA A 534 20.75 4.95 -7.25
N ARG A 535 21.42 3.79 -7.15
CA ARG A 535 21.36 2.73 -8.18
C ARG A 535 19.93 2.28 -8.47
N ARG A 536 19.12 2.03 -7.43
CA ARG A 536 17.70 1.64 -7.59
C ARG A 536 16.90 2.74 -8.28
N SER A 537 17.09 3.99 -7.85
CA SER A 537 16.37 5.14 -8.39
C SER A 537 16.76 5.41 -9.85
N TYR A 538 18.03 5.29 -10.25
CA TYR A 538 18.42 5.38 -11.66
C TYR A 538 17.83 4.26 -12.52
N ARG A 539 17.82 3.01 -12.03
CA ARG A 539 17.15 1.90 -12.73
C ARG A 539 15.65 2.16 -12.88
N ASN A 540 15.01 2.70 -11.85
CA ASN A 540 13.60 3.08 -11.92
C ASN A 540 13.39 4.21 -12.93
N ALA A 541 14.23 5.25 -12.93
CA ALA A 541 14.16 6.35 -13.90
C ALA A 541 14.15 5.81 -15.34
N ILE A 542 15.05 4.88 -15.67
CA ILE A 542 15.10 4.23 -16.99
C ILE A 542 13.86 3.35 -17.22
N ALA A 543 13.48 2.53 -16.24
CA ALA A 543 12.39 1.57 -16.37
C ALA A 543 11.02 2.25 -16.57
N GLN A 544 10.79 3.42 -15.96
CA GLN A 544 9.52 4.13 -16.06
C GLN A 544 9.32 4.84 -17.41
N LEU A 545 10.38 5.04 -18.21
CA LEU A 545 10.28 5.67 -19.54
C LEU A 545 9.46 4.86 -20.55
N ARG A 546 9.13 3.60 -20.25
CA ARG A 546 8.17 2.81 -21.03
C ARG A 546 6.74 3.36 -20.96
N PHE A 547 6.45 4.19 -19.96
CA PHE A 547 5.16 4.84 -19.78
C PHE A 547 5.22 6.28 -20.31
N PRO A 548 4.08 6.85 -20.77
CA PRO A 548 3.99 8.26 -21.13
C PRO A 548 4.48 9.15 -20.00
N GLN A 549 5.34 10.12 -20.31
CA GLN A 549 5.91 11.03 -19.33
C GLN A 549 5.15 12.36 -19.30
N ARG A 550 4.94 12.89 -18.09
CA ARG A 550 4.36 14.23 -17.91
C ARG A 550 5.27 15.29 -18.53
N PRO A 551 4.74 16.17 -19.39
CA PRO A 551 5.43 17.40 -19.75
C PRO A 551 5.49 18.33 -18.54
N LEU A 552 6.68 18.67 -18.06
CA LEU A 552 6.84 19.66 -17.02
C LEU A 552 6.91 21.05 -17.64
N ALA A 553 5.99 21.94 -17.26
CA ALA A 553 5.97 23.31 -17.73
C ALA A 553 7.07 24.13 -17.03
N GLY A 554 8.23 24.27 -17.70
CA GLY A 554 9.38 25.02 -17.19
C GLY A 554 10.67 24.54 -17.83
N HIS A 555 11.60 25.45 -18.11
CA HIS A 555 12.92 25.11 -18.62
C HIS A 555 13.93 25.22 -17.47
N TYR A 556 14.60 24.13 -17.14
CA TYR A 556 15.73 24.11 -16.20
C TYR A 556 17.00 23.77 -16.99
N PRO A 557 18.05 24.63 -17.00
CA PRO A 557 19.22 24.47 -17.85
C PRO A 557 19.96 23.15 -17.63
N ASP A 558 19.91 22.63 -16.39
CA ASP A 558 20.62 21.42 -15.97
C ASP A 558 19.71 20.19 -15.80
N MET A 559 18.40 20.33 -16.04
CA MET A 559 17.46 19.22 -15.95
C MET A 559 17.28 18.56 -17.32
N PRO A 560 17.42 17.23 -17.43
CA PRO A 560 17.10 16.54 -18.68
C PRO A 560 15.61 16.70 -19.00
N ASP A 561 15.33 17.26 -20.17
CA ASP A 561 14.00 17.73 -20.61
C ASP A 561 13.26 16.76 -21.53
N SER A 562 13.90 15.65 -21.91
CA SER A 562 13.34 14.62 -22.78
C SER A 562 13.55 13.21 -22.20
N PRO A 563 12.65 12.25 -22.50
CA PRO A 563 12.82 10.84 -22.17
C PRO A 563 14.21 10.30 -22.55
N GLU A 564 14.71 10.66 -23.73
CA GLU A 564 16.01 10.25 -24.25
C GLU A 564 17.15 10.86 -23.43
N ALA A 565 17.05 12.15 -23.09
CA ALA A 565 18.03 12.81 -22.22
C ALA A 565 18.08 12.16 -20.84
N ILE A 566 16.92 11.93 -20.22
CA ILE A 566 16.79 11.25 -18.91
C ILE A 566 17.43 9.87 -18.96
N ALA A 567 17.11 9.06 -19.98
CA ALA A 567 17.67 7.73 -20.15
C ALA A 567 19.20 7.76 -20.30
N ARG A 568 19.73 8.73 -21.04
CA ARG A 568 21.18 8.88 -21.26
C ARG A 568 21.89 9.24 -19.96
N VAL A 569 21.42 10.26 -19.24
CA VAL A 569 22.08 10.70 -17.99
C VAL A 569 21.92 9.67 -16.87
N ALA A 570 20.79 8.99 -16.78
CA ALA A 570 20.56 7.94 -15.77
C ALA A 570 21.43 6.70 -16.04
N ARG A 571 21.61 6.29 -17.30
CA ARG A 571 22.52 5.19 -17.66
C ARG A 571 23.96 5.53 -17.34
N TYR A 572 24.40 6.73 -17.70
CA TYR A 572 25.76 7.18 -17.41
C TYR A 572 26.05 7.17 -15.90
N ALA A 573 25.16 7.74 -15.09
CA ALA A 573 25.32 7.75 -13.64
C ALA A 573 25.26 6.34 -13.02
N LEU A 574 24.40 5.46 -13.56
CA LEU A 574 24.31 4.07 -13.11
C LEU A 574 25.60 3.30 -13.39
N THR A 575 26.18 3.44 -14.58
CA THR A 575 27.47 2.81 -14.93
C THR A 575 28.60 3.31 -14.04
N ALA A 576 28.70 4.63 -13.81
CA ALA A 576 29.70 5.20 -12.91
C ALA A 576 29.59 4.62 -11.48
N LEU A 577 28.36 4.48 -10.95
CA LEU A 577 28.13 3.87 -9.65
C LEU A 577 28.42 2.37 -9.60
N GLU A 578 28.36 1.66 -10.73
CA GLU A 578 28.68 0.23 -10.83
C GLU A 578 30.20 -0.01 -10.93
N ASP A 579 30.90 0.85 -11.67
CA ASP A 579 32.36 0.78 -11.84
C ASP A 579 33.15 1.14 -10.57
N GLU A 580 32.63 2.01 -9.71
CA GLU A 580 33.23 2.32 -8.39
C GLU A 580 33.07 1.21 -7.33
N GLY A 581 32.42 0.08 -7.68
CA GLY A 581 32.20 -1.08 -6.82
C GLY A 581 33.15 -2.25 -7.09
N HIS A 582 34.15 -2.07 -7.94
CA HIS A 582 35.25 -3.00 -8.23
C HIS A 582 36.57 -2.38 -7.79
#